data_AF-W5W1D1-F1
#
_entry.id   AF-W5W1D1-F1
#
_cell.length_a   1.000
_cell.length_b   1.000
_cell.length_c   1.000
_cell.angle_alpha   90.00
_cell.angle_beta   90.00
_cell.angle_gamma   90.00
#
_symmetry.space_group_name_H-M   'P 1'
#
loop_
_entity.id
_entity.type
_entity.pdbx_description
1 polymer ?
#
loop_
_entity_poly.entity_id
_entity_poly.type
_entity_poly.pdbx_seq_one_letter_code
_entity_poly.pdbx_strand_id
1 'polypeptide(L)'
;MLVIRRDLVEAMVAHARRDHPDEACGVIAGPAATGRPERFVPMLNAARSPTFYEFESGDLLRLYREMDANDEVPVVVYHSHTATEAYPSRTDVSYAGEPEAHYVLVSTRDPEEHELRSYRIVDGEVTEEPVQVVESYMFSHTGADDVPDAG
;
A
#
# COMPACT_ATOMS: atom_id res chain seq x y z
N MET A 1 3.12 11.22 5.14
CA MET A 1 4.31 10.57 4.57
C MET A 1 4.19 9.09 4.88
N LEU A 2 4.32 8.23 3.87
CA LEU A 2 4.36 6.78 4.03
C LEU A 2 5.81 6.33 4.29
N VAL A 3 6.05 5.61 5.39
CA VAL A 3 7.32 4.90 5.63
C VAL A 3 7.07 3.40 5.47
N ILE A 4 7.76 2.77 4.51
CA ILE A 4 7.48 1.38 4.12
C ILE A 4 8.79 0.61 3.91
N ARG A 5 8.81 -0.67 4.30
CA ARG A 5 9.98 -1.51 4.02
C ARG A 5 10.16 -1.81 2.53
N ARG A 6 11.42 -1.97 2.12
CA ARG A 6 11.81 -2.34 0.76
C ARG A 6 11.19 -3.66 0.30
N ASP A 7 11.14 -4.69 1.15
CA ASP A 7 10.56 -5.99 0.82
C ASP A 7 9.07 -5.89 0.43
N LEU A 8 8.31 -5.03 1.09
CA LEU A 8 6.90 -4.78 0.81
C LEU A 8 6.71 -4.02 -0.52
N VAL A 9 7.58 -3.04 -0.80
CA VAL A 9 7.60 -2.34 -2.10
C VAL A 9 7.89 -3.32 -3.23
N GLU A 10 8.93 -4.14 -3.08
CA GLU A 10 9.30 -5.15 -4.06
C GLU A 10 8.18 -6.17 -4.27
N ALA A 11 7.48 -6.59 -3.22
CA ALA A 11 6.33 -7.48 -3.31
C ALA A 11 5.15 -6.85 -4.09
N MET A 12 4.84 -5.57 -3.85
CA MET A 12 3.81 -4.85 -4.62
C MET A 12 4.18 -4.76 -6.10
N VAL A 13 5.42 -4.38 -6.41
CA VAL A 13 5.90 -4.26 -7.80
C VAL A 13 5.92 -5.62 -8.49
N ALA A 14 6.39 -6.67 -7.83
CA ALA A 14 6.39 -8.03 -8.35
C ALA A 14 4.97 -8.53 -8.63
N HIS A 15 3.99 -8.20 -7.78
CA HIS A 15 2.58 -8.49 -8.04
C HIS A 15 2.07 -7.72 -9.26
N ALA A 16 2.27 -6.41 -9.30
CA ALA A 16 1.86 -5.57 -10.42
C ALA A 16 2.40 -6.06 -11.77
N ARG A 17 3.66 -6.49 -11.81
CA ARG A 17 4.29 -7.05 -13.02
C ARG A 17 3.76 -8.42 -13.41
N ARG A 18 3.46 -9.28 -12.44
CA ARG A 18 2.97 -10.63 -12.70
C ARG A 18 1.56 -10.61 -13.31
N ASP A 19 0.71 -9.73 -12.83
CA ASP A 19 -0.71 -9.69 -13.21
C ASP A 19 -0.95 -8.78 -14.43
N HIS A 20 0.03 -7.97 -14.83
CA HIS A 20 0.00 -7.20 -16.08
C HIS A 20 -0.33 -8.11 -17.29
N PRO A 21 -1.27 -7.75 -18.17
CA PRO A 21 -1.86 -6.42 -18.35
C PRO A 21 -3.11 -6.11 -17.50
N ASP A 22 -3.51 -6.99 -16.58
CA ASP A 22 -4.58 -6.68 -15.64
C ASP A 22 -4.03 -5.86 -14.46
N GLU A 23 -4.87 -5.00 -13.87
CA GLU A 23 -4.49 -4.30 -12.65
C GLU A 23 -4.40 -5.29 -11.48
N ALA A 24 -3.25 -5.30 -10.81
CA ALA A 24 -3.07 -5.95 -9.52
C ALA A 24 -3.66 -5.08 -8.42
N CYS A 25 -4.15 -5.69 -7.34
CA CYS A 25 -4.63 -4.95 -6.18
C CYS A 25 -4.34 -5.70 -4.87
N GLY A 26 -4.38 -4.99 -3.74
CA GLY A 26 -4.25 -5.63 -2.44
C GLY A 26 -4.07 -4.64 -1.30
N VAL A 27 -3.67 -5.21 -0.16
CA VAL A 27 -3.51 -4.48 1.09
C VAL A 27 -2.16 -4.81 1.70
N ILE A 28 -1.54 -3.83 2.37
CA ILE A 28 -0.52 -4.10 3.38
C ILE A 28 -1.14 -3.79 4.74
N ALA A 29 -1.36 -4.84 5.52
CA ALA A 29 -1.90 -4.74 6.86
C ALA A 29 -0.77 -4.45 7.87
N GLY A 30 -1.14 -3.96 9.04
CA GLY A 30 -0.22 -3.88 10.16
C GLY A 30 -0.90 -3.43 11.45
N PRO A 31 -0.15 -3.41 12.57
CA PRO A 31 -0.75 -3.25 13.90
C PRO A 31 -1.45 -1.91 14.05
N ALA A 32 -2.72 -1.92 14.48
CA ALA A 32 -3.55 -0.73 14.64
C ALA A 32 -2.88 0.35 15.53
N ALA A 33 -2.19 -0.09 16.58
CA ALA A 33 -1.49 0.79 17.52
C ALA A 33 -0.33 1.59 16.90
N THR A 34 0.20 1.14 15.75
CA THR A 34 1.39 1.76 15.12
C THR A 34 1.10 2.33 13.73
N GLY A 35 0.09 1.82 13.03
CA GLY A 35 -0.19 2.19 11.64
C GLY A 35 0.99 1.90 10.69
N ARG A 36 1.89 0.97 11.05
CA ARG A 36 3.03 0.61 10.20
C ARG A 36 2.66 -0.52 9.25
N PRO A 37 3.02 -0.45 7.95
CA PRO A 37 2.74 -1.52 7.00
C PRO A 37 3.69 -2.70 7.27
N GLU A 38 3.18 -3.88 7.60
CA GLU A 38 4.00 -5.01 8.04
C GLU A 38 3.73 -6.32 7.28
N ARG A 39 2.48 -6.55 6.84
CA ARG A 39 2.04 -7.81 6.23
C ARG A 39 1.42 -7.59 4.85
N PHE A 40 2.11 -8.08 3.81
CA PHE A 40 1.63 -8.00 2.43
C PHE A 40 0.51 -9.01 2.14
N VAL A 41 -0.62 -8.52 1.66
CA VAL A 41 -1.79 -9.32 1.28
C VAL A 41 -2.20 -9.00 -0.16
N PRO A 42 -1.73 -9.76 -1.16
CA PRO A 42 -2.18 -9.61 -2.53
C PRO A 42 -3.64 -10.09 -2.64
N MET A 43 -4.46 -9.31 -3.32
CA MET A 43 -5.86 -9.65 -3.60
C MET A 43 -6.03 -9.93 -5.08
N LEU A 44 -7.00 -10.77 -5.42
CA LEU A 44 -7.37 -11.00 -6.80
C LEU A 44 -8.25 -9.85 -7.29
N ASN A 45 -7.90 -9.27 -8.44
CA ASN A 45 -8.80 -8.39 -9.17
C ASN A 45 -9.93 -9.24 -9.80
N ALA A 46 -11.10 -9.24 -9.17
CA ALA A 46 -12.25 -10.01 -9.62
C ALA A 46 -12.76 -9.55 -11.00
N ALA A 47 -12.53 -8.29 -11.36
CA ALA A 47 -12.92 -7.72 -12.64
C ALA A 47 -12.01 -8.16 -13.81
N ARG A 48 -10.77 -8.64 -13.50
CA ARG A 48 -9.75 -8.99 -14.51
C ARG A 48 -9.63 -7.92 -15.60
N SER A 49 -9.46 -6.68 -15.16
CA SER A 49 -9.53 -5.51 -16.00
C SER A 49 -8.19 -4.78 -16.00
N PRO A 50 -7.75 -4.24 -17.16
CA PRO A 50 -6.51 -3.48 -17.27
C PRO A 50 -6.61 -2.05 -16.74
N THR A 51 -7.81 -1.57 -16.39
CA THR A 51 -8.07 -0.18 -15.98
C THR A 51 -9.00 -0.04 -14.77
N PHE A 52 -9.27 -1.15 -14.08
CA PHE A 52 -10.11 -1.14 -12.89
C PHE A 52 -9.87 -2.40 -12.05
N TYR A 53 -9.98 -2.27 -10.73
CA TYR A 53 -9.97 -3.40 -9.81
C TYR A 53 -11.22 -3.48 -8.95
N GLU A 54 -11.62 -4.71 -8.65
CA GLU A 54 -12.68 -5.00 -7.69
C GLU A 54 -12.23 -6.16 -6.80
N PHE A 55 -12.34 -5.99 -5.48
CA PHE A 55 -12.14 -7.09 -4.56
C PHE A 55 -13.36 -8.02 -4.59
N GLU A 56 -13.13 -9.33 -4.64
CA GLU A 56 -14.19 -10.30 -4.40
C GLU A 56 -14.70 -10.15 -2.95
N SER A 57 -16.02 -10.09 -2.77
CA SER A 57 -16.65 -9.75 -1.49
C SER A 57 -16.36 -10.79 -0.39
N GLY A 58 -16.29 -12.07 -0.72
CA GLY A 58 -15.92 -13.14 0.20
C GLY A 58 -14.46 -13.05 0.66
N ASP A 59 -13.53 -12.79 -0.27
CA ASP A 59 -12.12 -12.55 0.04
C ASP A 59 -11.92 -11.29 0.89
N LEU A 60 -12.65 -10.22 0.57
CA LEU A 60 -12.60 -9.00 1.36
C LEU A 60 -13.09 -9.24 2.80
N LEU A 61 -14.22 -9.93 2.98
CA LEU A 61 -14.72 -10.29 4.30
C LEU A 61 -13.72 -11.16 5.08
N ARG A 62 -13.06 -12.11 4.39
CA ARG A 62 -12.02 -12.96 5.00
C ARG A 62 -10.82 -12.13 5.44
N LEU A 63 -10.36 -11.19 4.60
CA LEU A 63 -9.27 -10.27 4.92
C LEU A 63 -9.56 -9.46 6.19
N TYR A 64 -10.74 -8.83 6.28
CA TYR A 64 -11.08 -8.04 7.47
C TYR A 64 -11.20 -8.89 8.73
N ARG A 65 -11.71 -10.12 8.64
CA ARG A 65 -11.75 -11.05 9.79
C ARG A 65 -10.35 -11.44 10.26
N GLU A 66 -9.43 -11.63 9.33
CA GLU A 66 -8.04 -11.97 9.65
C GLU A 66 -7.32 -10.79 10.29
N MET A 67 -7.52 -9.57 9.76
CA MET A 67 -6.96 -8.34 10.37
C MET A 67 -7.52 -8.10 11.78
N ASP A 68 -8.83 -8.26 11.98
CA ASP A 68 -9.47 -8.14 13.30
C ASP A 68 -8.90 -9.15 14.30
N ALA A 69 -8.70 -10.41 13.89
CA ALA A 69 -8.10 -11.44 14.73
C ALA A 69 -6.63 -11.18 15.09
N ASN A 70 -5.94 -10.31 14.35
CA ASN A 70 -4.54 -9.96 14.54
C ASN A 70 -4.31 -8.56 15.13
N ASP A 71 -5.38 -7.83 15.50
CA ASP A 71 -5.31 -6.41 15.89
C ASP A 71 -4.65 -5.51 14.81
N GLU A 72 -4.93 -5.81 13.53
CA GLU A 72 -4.39 -5.11 12.36
C GLU A 72 -5.42 -4.21 11.68
N VAL A 73 -4.92 -3.23 10.93
CA VAL A 73 -5.69 -2.34 10.05
C VAL A 73 -5.10 -2.32 8.64
N PRO A 74 -5.88 -1.96 7.59
CA PRO A 74 -5.34 -1.75 6.26
C PRO A 74 -4.51 -0.46 6.22
N VAL A 75 -3.19 -0.58 6.41
CA VAL A 75 -2.29 0.59 6.41
C VAL A 75 -2.06 1.11 4.99
N VAL A 76 -1.87 0.21 4.03
CA VAL A 76 -1.75 0.54 2.61
C VAL A 76 -2.83 -0.19 1.84
N VAL A 77 -3.56 0.51 1.00
CA VAL A 77 -4.35 -0.09 -0.09
C VAL A 77 -3.61 0.24 -1.38
N TYR A 78 -3.33 -0.77 -2.20
CA TYR A 78 -2.62 -0.55 -3.45
C TYR A 78 -3.32 -1.17 -4.64
N HIS A 79 -3.07 -0.56 -5.80
CA HIS A 79 -3.36 -1.15 -7.09
C HIS A 79 -2.32 -0.71 -8.14
N SER A 80 -2.25 -1.45 -9.24
CA SER A 80 -1.38 -1.09 -10.36
C SER A 80 -2.14 -0.41 -11.49
N HIS A 81 -1.47 0.48 -12.19
CA HIS A 81 -1.91 1.04 -13.47
C HIS A 81 -1.03 0.47 -14.58
N THR A 82 -1.66 -0.10 -15.61
CA THR A 82 -0.92 -0.80 -16.67
C THR A 82 -0.50 0.10 -17.83
N ALA A 83 -1.20 1.22 -18.04
CA ALA A 83 -0.96 2.13 -19.17
C ALA A 83 -0.84 3.62 -18.77
N THR A 84 -1.18 3.97 -17.53
CA THR A 84 -1.22 5.35 -17.04
C THR A 84 -0.24 5.58 -15.91
N GLU A 85 0.01 6.86 -15.60
CA GLU A 85 0.83 7.27 -14.45
C GLU A 85 0.27 6.74 -13.14
N ALA A 86 1.12 6.64 -12.13
CA ALA A 86 0.72 6.29 -10.78
C ALA A 86 -0.04 7.45 -10.10
N TYR A 87 -1.18 7.84 -10.65
CA TYR A 87 -2.06 8.90 -10.14
C TYR A 87 -3.51 8.42 -10.12
N PRO A 88 -4.25 8.61 -9.01
CA PRO A 88 -5.59 8.06 -8.86
C PRO A 88 -6.57 8.68 -9.86
N SER A 89 -7.31 7.83 -10.54
CA SER A 89 -8.43 8.20 -11.38
C SER A 89 -9.64 8.63 -10.53
N ARG A 90 -10.65 9.23 -11.18
CA ARG A 90 -11.92 9.55 -10.51
C ARG A 90 -12.62 8.30 -9.94
N THR A 91 -12.44 7.17 -10.61
CA THR A 91 -12.99 5.88 -10.18
C THR A 91 -12.31 5.43 -8.90
N ASP A 92 -10.98 5.46 -8.85
CA ASP A 92 -10.19 5.09 -7.66
C ASP A 92 -10.61 5.93 -6.44
N VAL A 93 -10.74 7.25 -6.64
CA VAL A 93 -11.19 8.18 -5.59
C VAL A 93 -12.61 7.84 -5.09
N SER A 94 -13.50 7.38 -5.97
CA SER A 94 -14.87 7.01 -5.57
C SER A 94 -14.95 5.70 -4.77
N TYR A 95 -13.96 4.82 -4.91
CA TYR A 95 -13.84 3.56 -4.17
C TYR A 95 -12.95 3.66 -2.94
N ALA A 96 -12.29 4.81 -2.72
CA ALA A 96 -11.47 5.06 -1.55
C ALA A 96 -12.33 5.22 -0.29
N GLY A 97 -12.55 4.10 0.42
CA GLY A 97 -13.37 4.04 1.64
C GLY A 97 -12.60 3.97 2.97
N GLU A 98 -11.26 4.03 2.94
CA GLU A 98 -10.38 3.89 4.10
C GLU A 98 -9.65 5.22 4.38
N PRO A 99 -10.22 6.12 5.20
CA PRO A 99 -9.68 7.47 5.41
C PRO A 99 -8.28 7.47 6.01
N GLU A 100 -7.94 6.41 6.75
CA GLU A 100 -6.65 6.25 7.43
C GLU A 100 -5.59 5.56 6.55
N ALA A 101 -5.97 4.94 5.43
CA ALA A 101 -5.06 4.20 4.58
C ALA A 101 -4.22 5.10 3.66
N HIS A 102 -3.02 4.61 3.34
CA HIS A 102 -2.19 5.13 2.27
C HIS A 102 -2.59 4.44 0.95
N TYR A 103 -3.08 5.22 -0.02
CA TYR A 103 -3.41 4.71 -1.34
C TYR A 103 -2.17 4.71 -2.22
N VAL A 104 -1.55 3.55 -2.41
CA VAL A 104 -0.33 3.40 -3.19
C VAL A 104 -0.65 2.94 -4.60
N LEU A 105 -0.20 3.70 -5.59
CA LEU A 105 -0.34 3.35 -6.99
C LEU A 105 1.01 2.92 -7.55
N VAL A 106 1.02 1.79 -8.26
CA VAL A 106 2.19 1.28 -8.98
C VAL A 106 1.93 1.36 -10.47
N SER A 107 2.63 2.24 -11.20
CA SER A 107 2.56 2.21 -12.66
C SER A 107 3.56 1.21 -13.22
N THR A 108 3.08 0.33 -14.10
CA THR A 108 3.90 -0.60 -14.89
C THR A 108 3.87 -0.26 -16.38
N ARG A 109 3.52 0.99 -16.74
CA ARG A 109 3.38 1.44 -18.13
C ARG A 109 4.68 1.32 -18.94
N ASP A 110 5.81 1.48 -18.26
CA ASP A 110 7.13 1.20 -18.80
C ASP A 110 7.49 -0.26 -18.47
N PRO A 111 7.96 -1.07 -19.44
CA PRO A 111 8.27 -2.49 -19.21
C PRO A 111 9.45 -2.71 -18.26
N GLU A 112 10.39 -1.77 -18.17
CA GLU A 112 11.62 -1.91 -17.37
C GLU A 112 11.51 -1.15 -16.04
N GLU A 113 10.88 0.03 -16.05
CA GLU A 113 10.79 0.93 -14.90
C GLU A 113 9.38 0.95 -14.29
N HIS A 114 9.29 1.12 -12.97
CA HIS A 114 8.00 1.31 -12.28
C HIS A 114 7.94 2.68 -11.61
N GLU A 115 6.73 3.25 -11.55
CA GLU A 115 6.45 4.40 -10.69
C GLU A 115 5.72 3.91 -9.45
N LEU A 116 6.11 4.39 -8.27
CA LEU A 116 5.39 4.15 -7.02
C LEU A 116 5.10 5.49 -6.37
N ARG A 117 3.81 5.80 -6.17
CA ARG A 117 3.35 7.04 -5.54
C ARG A 117 2.29 6.73 -4.49
N SER A 118 2.19 7.58 -3.47
CA SER A 118 1.26 7.39 -2.36
C SER A 118 0.39 8.62 -2.17
N TYR A 119 -0.89 8.38 -1.87
CA TYR A 119 -1.89 9.42 -1.72
C TYR A 119 -2.74 9.19 -0.47
N ARG A 120 -3.15 10.30 0.12
CA ARG A 120 -4.28 10.37 1.05
C ARG A 120 -5.52 10.75 0.26
N ILE A 121 -6.59 10.00 0.44
CA ILE A 121 -7.88 10.27 -0.18
C ILE A 121 -8.92 10.36 0.93
N VAL A 122 -9.42 11.57 1.19
CA VAL A 122 -10.41 11.84 2.25
C VAL A 122 -11.47 12.77 1.67
N ASP A 123 -12.75 12.39 1.81
CA ASP A 123 -13.89 13.15 1.27
C ASP A 123 -13.76 13.52 -0.22
N GLY A 124 -13.09 12.67 -1.00
CA GLY A 124 -12.82 12.88 -2.43
C GLY A 124 -11.64 13.80 -2.74
N GLU A 125 -10.98 14.37 -1.72
CA GLU A 125 -9.77 15.17 -1.89
C GLU A 125 -8.52 14.27 -1.97
N VAL A 126 -7.74 14.44 -3.02
CA VAL A 126 -6.50 13.70 -3.27
C VAL A 126 -5.30 14.55 -2.86
N THR A 127 -4.52 14.06 -1.90
CA THR A 127 -3.25 14.68 -1.49
C THR A 127 -2.12 13.68 -1.66
N GLU A 128 -1.17 13.98 -2.54
CA GLU A 128 0.06 13.18 -2.65
C GLU A 128 0.92 13.34 -1.40
N GLU A 129 1.54 12.25 -0.96
CA GLU A 129 2.49 12.25 0.14
C GLU A 129 3.80 11.57 -0.24
N PRO A 130 4.93 11.99 0.34
CA PRO A 130 6.21 11.35 0.07
C PRO A 130 6.22 9.91 0.61
N VAL A 131 6.94 9.04 -0.11
CA VAL A 131 7.22 7.66 0.28
C VAL A 131 8.68 7.53 0.68
N GLN A 132 8.93 7.11 1.91
CA GLN A 132 10.26 6.79 2.41
C GLN A 132 10.41 5.26 2.49
N VAL A 133 11.29 4.72 1.64
CA VAL A 133 11.61 3.30 1.65
C VAL A 133 12.74 3.02 2.64
N VAL A 134 12.55 2.07 3.55
CA VAL A 134 13.52 1.66 4.57
C VAL A 134 13.86 0.17 4.45
N GLU A 135 15.05 -0.25 4.89
CA GLU A 135 15.41 -1.69 4.91
C GLU A 135 14.74 -2.41 6.10
N SER A 136 14.58 -1.71 7.22
CA SER A 136 13.93 -2.24 8.42
C SER A 136 13.35 -1.11 9.27
N TYR A 137 12.38 -1.43 10.13
CA TYR A 137 11.80 -0.46 11.07
C TYR A 137 12.64 -0.25 12.34
N MET A 138 13.68 -1.05 12.55
CA MET A 138 14.49 -1.08 13.78
C MET A 138 15.36 0.18 14.00
N PHE A 139 15.62 0.98 12.97
CA PHE A 139 16.56 2.11 13.04
C PHE A 139 15.91 3.50 12.95
N SER A 140 14.60 3.62 13.20
CA SER A 140 13.92 4.93 13.19
C SER A 140 14.15 5.80 14.44
N HIS A 141 15.03 5.39 15.36
CA HIS A 141 15.51 6.24 16.46
C HIS A 141 16.85 6.90 16.11
N THR A 142 16.80 8.05 15.43
CA THR A 142 17.86 9.06 15.58
C THR A 142 17.37 10.10 16.58
N GLY A 143 17.69 9.89 17.86
CA GLY A 143 17.33 10.79 18.94
C GLY A 143 18.06 10.51 20.25
N ALA A 144 19.26 11.11 20.36
CA ALA A 144 20.13 11.35 21.52
C ALA A 144 20.87 10.15 22.16
N ASP A 145 22.20 10.32 22.18
CA ASP A 145 23.20 9.50 22.88
C ASP A 145 22.83 9.29 24.37
N ASP A 146 22.62 8.04 24.76
CA ASP A 146 22.85 7.63 26.15
C ASP A 146 24.36 7.59 26.37
N VAL A 147 24.91 8.69 26.88
CA VAL A 147 26.23 8.68 27.52
C VAL A 147 26.05 7.93 28.84
N PRO A 148 26.66 6.75 29.05
CA PRO A 148 26.58 6.08 30.34
C PRO A 148 27.32 6.92 31.38
N ASP A 149 26.60 7.27 32.45
CA ASP A 149 27.13 7.95 33.62
C ASP A 149 28.23 7.08 34.25
N ALA A 150 29.44 7.65 34.35
CA ALA A 150 30.57 7.00 34.98
C ALA A 150 30.42 7.12 36.50
N GLY A 151 29.88 6.08 37.13
CA GLY A 151 29.90 5.84 38.57
C GLY A 151 31.04 4.92 38.99
#